data_AF-A0A1F6TGP6-F1
#
_entry.id   AF-A0A1F6TGP6-F1
#
_cell.length_a   1.000
_cell.length_b   1.000
_cell.length_c   1.000
_cell.angle_alpha   90.00
_cell.angle_beta   90.00
_cell.angle_gamma   90.00
#
_symmetry.space_group_name_H-M   'P 1'
#
loop_
_entity.id
_entity.type
_entity.pdbx_description
1 polymer ?
#
loop_
_entity_poly.entity_id
_entity_poly.type
_entity_poly.pdbx_seq_one_letter_code
_entity_poly.pdbx_strand_id
1 'polypeptide(L)'
;MQTNLGARLLYAVAAVFLLFATAAAGAADYRQVVSGVAIYFGILPAELVRGHPPEHPESGMHGGTPAGENHLMVALFNDKTGERIVRAEVTATITGPNNFKTEKKLEPMVIAGSTTFGHYFSMLGPGPYRVALRVRAPGVGHDIQAVFAWARS
;
A
#
# COMPACT_ATOMS: atom_id res chain seq x y z
N MET A 1 0.97 1.60 69.81
CA MET A 1 1.22 0.37 69.03
C MET A 1 0.85 0.67 67.58
N GLN A 2 1.79 0.44 66.66
CA GLN A 2 1.63 0.62 65.20
C GLN A 2 0.34 -0.05 64.70
N THR A 3 -0.33 0.45 63.66
CA THR A 3 -0.01 0.04 62.29
C THR A 3 -0.47 1.05 61.22
N ASN A 4 0.47 1.39 60.33
CA ASN A 4 0.24 2.10 59.06
C ASN A 4 -0.57 1.23 58.10
N LEU A 5 -1.89 1.36 58.09
CA LEU A 5 -2.78 0.64 57.15
C LEU A 5 -3.24 1.50 55.96
N GLY A 6 -2.96 2.81 55.96
CA GLY A 6 -3.41 3.74 54.91
C GLY A 6 -2.53 3.83 53.67
N ALA A 7 -1.30 3.32 53.71
CA ALA A 7 -0.33 3.49 52.62
C ALA A 7 -0.17 2.26 51.70
N ARG A 8 -0.88 1.15 51.98
CA ARG A 8 -0.77 -0.09 51.18
C ARG A 8 -1.89 -0.29 50.17
N LEU A 9 -2.89 0.60 50.13
CA LEU A 9 -3.98 0.56 49.16
C LEU A 9 -3.85 1.58 48.02
N LEU A 10 -2.71 2.30 47.95
CA LEU A 10 -2.43 3.31 46.91
C LEU A 10 -1.40 2.85 45.86
N TYR A 11 -0.87 1.63 45.98
CA TYR A 11 0.09 1.06 45.02
C TYR A 11 -0.42 -0.17 44.25
N ALA A 12 -1.69 -0.55 44.44
CA ALA A 12 -2.30 -1.69 43.72
C ALA A 12 -3.14 -1.25 42.50
N VAL A 13 -3.45 0.04 42.34
CA VAL A 13 -4.22 0.54 41.18
C VAL A 13 -3.33 1.23 40.14
N ALA A 14 -2.10 1.62 40.51
CA ALA A 14 -1.14 2.25 39.60
C ALA A 14 -0.32 1.26 38.73
N ALA A 15 -0.46 -0.05 38.95
CA ALA A 15 0.33 -1.08 38.26
C ALA A 15 -0.40 -1.74 37.06
N VAL A 16 -1.65 -1.36 36.76
CA VAL A 16 -2.45 -1.98 35.67
C VAL A 16 -2.59 -1.05 34.44
N PHE A 17 -2.01 0.15 34.47
CA PHE A 17 -2.00 1.05 33.30
C PHE A 17 -0.68 1.07 32.51
N LEU A 18 0.26 0.18 32.84
CA LEU A 18 1.60 0.10 32.22
C LEU A 18 1.77 -1.09 31.25
N LEU A 19 0.67 -1.61 30.70
CA LEU A 19 0.70 -2.75 29.76
C LEU A 19 -0.17 -2.55 28.51
N PHE A 20 -0.32 -1.31 28.08
CA PHE A 20 -0.70 -1.01 26.69
C PHE A 20 0.42 -0.24 26.00
N ALA A 21 1.56 -0.90 25.84
CA ALA A 21 2.33 -0.71 24.62
C ALA A 21 1.46 -1.28 23.49
N THR A 22 0.47 -0.50 23.05
CA THR A 22 -0.20 -0.79 21.79
C THR A 22 0.89 -0.84 20.76
N ALA A 23 1.12 -2.02 20.21
CA ALA A 23 1.95 -2.22 19.03
C ALA A 23 1.66 -1.05 18.09
N ALA A 24 2.69 -0.31 17.69
CA ALA A 24 2.57 0.54 16.53
C ALA A 24 2.19 -0.41 15.39
N ALA A 25 0.90 -0.53 15.11
CA ALA A 25 0.41 -1.09 13.87
C ALA A 25 1.10 -0.22 12.82
N GLY A 26 2.18 -0.74 12.23
CA GLY A 26 3.00 0.01 11.30
C GLY A 26 2.07 0.54 10.22
N ALA A 27 1.81 1.85 10.24
CA ALA A 27 1.10 2.47 9.15
C ALA A 27 1.89 2.10 7.89
N ALA A 28 1.27 1.35 6.99
CA ALA A 28 1.90 1.04 5.72
C ALA A 28 2.25 2.38 5.08
N ASP A 29 3.53 2.62 4.84
CA ASP A 29 3.96 3.85 4.20
C ASP A 29 3.49 3.80 2.75
N TYR A 30 2.38 4.47 2.43
CA TYR A 30 1.82 4.46 1.08
C TYR A 30 2.55 5.41 0.13
N ARG A 31 3.65 6.05 0.57
CA ARG A 31 4.39 7.04 -0.21
C ARG A 31 5.91 6.91 -0.04
N GLN A 32 6.65 6.82 -1.13
CA GLN A 32 8.12 6.95 -1.10
C GLN A 32 8.59 8.00 -2.10
N VAL A 33 9.66 8.72 -1.76
CA VAL A 33 10.34 9.62 -2.69
C VAL A 33 11.69 9.03 -3.05
N VAL A 34 11.90 8.77 -4.34
CA VAL A 34 13.16 8.21 -4.84
C VAL A 34 13.55 8.97 -6.11
N SER A 35 14.80 9.43 -6.18
CA SER A 35 15.32 10.17 -7.35
C SER A 35 14.45 11.37 -7.78
N GLY A 36 13.82 12.06 -6.81
CA GLY A 36 12.94 13.21 -7.08
C GLY A 36 11.55 12.85 -7.62
N VAL A 37 11.16 11.57 -7.58
CA VAL A 37 9.82 11.10 -7.91
C VAL A 37 9.11 10.67 -6.63
N ALA A 38 7.96 11.29 -6.34
CA ALA A 38 7.04 10.83 -5.31
C ALA A 38 6.15 9.72 -5.86
N ILE A 39 6.22 8.56 -5.24
CA ILE A 39 5.55 7.32 -5.63
C ILE A 39 4.51 7.02 -4.57
N TYR A 40 3.24 7.10 -4.97
CA TYR A 40 2.11 6.71 -4.13
C TYR A 40 1.63 5.32 -4.55
N PHE A 41 1.34 4.49 -3.57
CA PHE A 41 0.93 3.11 -3.75
C PHE A 41 -0.38 2.84 -3.00
N GLY A 42 -1.28 2.08 -3.62
CA GLY A 42 -2.50 1.59 -2.99
C GLY A 42 -2.88 0.21 -3.49
N ILE A 43 -3.45 -0.61 -2.61
CA ILE A 43 -4.07 -1.89 -2.96
C ILE A 43 -5.49 -1.92 -2.42
N LEU A 44 -6.43 -2.29 -3.28
CA LEU A 44 -7.84 -2.44 -2.95
C LEU A 44 -8.32 -3.84 -3.38
N PRO A 45 -9.32 -4.45 -2.71
CA PRO A 45 -10.01 -5.61 -3.25
C PRO A 45 -10.69 -5.29 -4.58
N ALA A 46 -10.61 -6.20 -5.55
CA ALA A 46 -11.26 -6.03 -6.84
C ALA A 46 -12.79 -5.88 -6.71
N GLU A 47 -13.39 -6.42 -5.63
CA GLU A 47 -14.81 -6.29 -5.31
C GLU A 47 -15.26 -4.83 -5.18
N LEU A 48 -14.39 -3.94 -4.69
CA LEU A 48 -14.73 -2.52 -4.62
C LEU A 48 -14.90 -1.92 -6.02
N VAL A 49 -14.06 -2.34 -6.98
CA VAL A 49 -14.17 -1.92 -8.38
C VAL A 49 -15.37 -2.59 -9.06
N ARG A 50 -15.66 -3.87 -8.77
CA ARG A 50 -16.85 -4.58 -9.28
C ARG A 50 -18.16 -3.96 -8.83
N GLY A 51 -18.17 -3.32 -7.66
CA GLY A 51 -19.35 -2.64 -7.12
C GLY A 51 -19.74 -1.37 -7.90
N HIS A 52 -18.90 -0.89 -8.81
CA HIS A 52 -19.20 0.29 -9.60
C HIS A 52 -20.19 0.00 -10.75
N PRO A 53 -20.94 1.01 -11.24
CA PRO A 53 -21.74 0.89 -12.45
C PRO A 53 -20.89 0.43 -13.66
N PRO A 54 -21.47 -0.25 -14.66
CA PRO A 54 -20.74 -0.75 -15.83
C PRO A 54 -19.96 0.33 -16.59
N GLU A 55 -20.47 1.55 -16.60
CA GLU A 55 -19.90 2.76 -17.21
C GLU A 55 -18.73 3.37 -16.42
N HIS A 56 -18.39 2.82 -15.25
CA HIS A 56 -17.21 3.26 -14.51
C HIS A 56 -15.94 2.96 -15.32
N PRO A 57 -14.99 3.92 -15.42
CA PRO A 57 -13.80 3.76 -16.28
C PRO A 57 -13.00 2.47 -16.01
N GLU A 58 -13.00 1.99 -14.77
CA GLU A 58 -12.25 0.81 -14.35
C GLU A 58 -12.93 -0.54 -14.63
N SER A 59 -14.21 -0.58 -15.03
CA SER A 59 -14.99 -1.83 -15.16
C SER A 59 -14.43 -2.81 -16.21
N GLY A 60 -13.85 -2.27 -17.30
CA GLY A 60 -13.24 -3.04 -18.39
C GLY A 60 -11.72 -2.97 -18.43
N MET A 61 -11.08 -2.25 -17.50
CA MET A 61 -9.62 -2.13 -17.47
C MET A 61 -8.96 -3.48 -17.16
N HIS A 62 -7.76 -3.71 -17.70
CA HIS A 62 -6.97 -4.93 -17.49
C HIS A 62 -7.67 -6.24 -17.94
N GLY A 63 -8.60 -6.15 -18.89
CA GLY A 63 -9.43 -7.29 -19.31
C GLY A 63 -10.64 -7.56 -18.41
N GLY A 64 -10.96 -6.62 -17.50
CA GLY A 64 -12.09 -6.67 -16.58
C GLY A 64 -11.66 -6.77 -15.12
N THR A 65 -12.65 -6.92 -14.23
CA THR A 65 -12.44 -6.95 -12.78
C THR A 65 -12.63 -8.36 -12.20
N PRO A 66 -11.55 -9.17 -12.10
CA PRO A 66 -11.63 -10.55 -11.59
C PRO A 66 -12.01 -10.57 -10.10
N ALA A 67 -12.88 -11.49 -9.72
CA ALA A 67 -13.25 -11.70 -8.31
C ALA A 67 -12.10 -12.34 -7.53
N GLY A 68 -11.91 -11.92 -6.26
CA GLY A 68 -10.91 -12.46 -5.34
C GLY A 68 -9.48 -11.92 -5.55
N GLU A 69 -9.26 -11.08 -6.55
CA GLU A 69 -7.97 -10.41 -6.77
C GLU A 69 -7.91 -9.04 -6.09
N ASN A 70 -6.72 -8.45 -6.09
CA ASN A 70 -6.47 -7.13 -5.52
C ASN A 70 -5.97 -6.20 -6.63
N HIS A 71 -6.54 -5.00 -6.72
CA HIS A 71 -6.13 -3.97 -7.65
C HIS A 71 -4.97 -3.17 -7.05
N LEU A 72 -3.78 -3.35 -7.61
CA LEU A 72 -2.62 -2.51 -7.31
C LEU A 72 -2.69 -1.24 -8.14
N MET A 73 -2.53 -0.09 -7.50
CA MET A 73 -2.48 1.22 -8.13
C MET A 73 -1.21 1.97 -7.70
N VAL A 74 -0.55 2.61 -8.67
CA VAL A 74 0.66 3.41 -8.46
C VAL A 74 0.50 4.76 -9.15
N ALA A 75 0.61 5.84 -8.38
CA ALA A 75 0.60 7.20 -8.90
C ALA A 75 1.98 7.84 -8.73
N LEU A 76 2.47 8.47 -9.80
CA LEU A 76 3.81 9.05 -9.87
C LEU A 76 3.70 10.57 -10.01
N PHE A 77 4.55 11.29 -9.27
CA PHE A 77 4.65 12.74 -9.33
C PHE A 77 6.09 13.20 -9.30
N ASN A 78 6.37 14.32 -9.95
CA ASN A 78 7.57 15.09 -9.65
C ASN A 78 7.48 15.59 -8.20
N ASP A 79 8.42 15.22 -7.35
CA ASP A 79 8.36 15.52 -5.91
C ASP A 79 8.48 17.02 -5.62
N LYS A 80 9.17 17.78 -6.48
CA LYS A 80 9.35 19.23 -6.30
C LYS A 80 8.16 20.04 -6.79
N THR A 81 7.62 19.70 -7.96
CA THR A 81 6.56 20.50 -8.60
C THR A 81 5.16 19.98 -8.28
N GLY A 82 5.03 18.74 -7.82
CA GLY A 82 3.75 18.07 -7.64
C GLY A 82 3.07 17.68 -8.97
N GLU A 83 3.75 17.86 -10.11
CA GLU A 83 3.20 17.50 -11.42
C GLU A 83 3.07 15.98 -11.57
N ARG A 84 1.94 15.51 -12.10
CA ARG A 84 1.72 14.08 -12.38
C ARG A 84 2.66 13.60 -13.49
N ILE A 85 3.39 12.52 -13.24
CA ILE A 85 4.16 11.81 -14.26
C ILE A 85 3.24 10.79 -14.93
N VAL A 86 2.68 11.18 -16.09
CA VAL A 86 1.69 10.38 -16.82
C VAL A 86 2.31 9.43 -17.87
N ARG A 87 3.60 9.60 -18.19
CA ARG A 87 4.34 8.75 -19.13
C ARG A 87 5.46 8.06 -18.36
N ALA A 88 5.28 6.80 -18.01
CA ALA A 88 6.31 5.99 -17.36
C ALA A 88 6.11 4.51 -17.69
N GLU A 89 7.16 3.70 -17.56
CA GLU A 89 7.01 2.26 -17.46
C GLU A 89 7.10 1.85 -15.99
N VAL A 90 6.11 1.10 -15.51
CA VAL A 90 6.08 0.60 -14.14
C VAL A 90 5.97 -0.91 -14.17
N THR A 91 6.91 -1.60 -13.52
CA THR A 91 6.84 -3.04 -13.25
C THR A 91 6.68 -3.24 -11.75
N ALA A 92 5.75 -4.10 -11.35
CA ALA A 92 5.57 -4.50 -9.96
C ALA A 92 5.91 -5.97 -9.79
N THR A 93 6.78 -6.26 -8.83
CA THR A 93 7.11 -7.62 -8.37
C THR A 93 6.57 -7.79 -6.96
N ILE A 94 5.62 -8.69 -6.77
CA ILE A 94 5.02 -8.99 -5.46
C ILE A 94 5.59 -10.30 -4.96
N THR A 95 6.11 -10.31 -3.73
CA THR A 95 6.51 -11.52 -3.01
C THR A 95 5.72 -11.66 -1.71
N GLY A 96 5.39 -12.88 -1.31
CA GLY A 96 4.58 -13.12 -0.12
C GLY A 96 4.80 -14.51 0.50
N PRO A 97 3.89 -14.96 1.38
CA PRO A 97 3.98 -16.25 2.06
C PRO A 97 4.05 -17.43 1.08
N ASN A 98 4.52 -18.59 1.56
CA ASN A 98 4.58 -19.83 0.78
C ASN A 98 5.37 -19.71 -0.54
N ASN A 99 6.46 -18.92 -0.54
CA ASN A 99 7.26 -18.60 -1.73
C ASN A 99 6.46 -17.96 -2.88
N PHE A 100 5.32 -17.32 -2.58
CA PHE A 100 4.54 -16.59 -3.56
C PHE A 100 5.41 -15.50 -4.21
N LYS A 101 5.46 -15.50 -5.54
CA LYS A 101 6.10 -14.44 -6.34
C LYS A 101 5.35 -14.26 -7.65
N THR A 102 5.07 -13.02 -8.01
CA THR A 102 4.50 -12.66 -9.32
C THR A 102 5.05 -11.32 -9.77
N GLU A 103 5.15 -11.12 -11.08
CA GLU A 103 5.63 -9.89 -11.68
C GLU A 103 4.74 -9.52 -12.86
N LYS A 104 4.31 -8.26 -12.92
CA LYS A 104 3.53 -7.73 -14.05
C LYS A 104 3.97 -6.30 -14.38
N LYS A 105 3.89 -5.94 -15.67
CA LYS A 105 3.89 -4.53 -16.09
C LYS A 105 2.55 -3.93 -15.67
N LEU A 106 2.57 -2.75 -15.07
CA LEU A 106 1.35 -2.00 -14.77
C LEU A 106 0.92 -1.21 -15.99
N GLU A 107 -0.37 -1.22 -16.26
CA GLU A 107 -0.96 -0.52 -17.39
C GLU A 107 -1.45 0.86 -16.96
N PRO A 108 -1.33 1.89 -17.83
CA PRO A 108 -1.90 3.19 -17.53
C PRO A 108 -3.44 3.10 -17.50
N MET A 109 -4.02 3.69 -16.46
CA MET A 109 -5.45 3.82 -16.22
C MET A 109 -5.79 5.24 -15.81
N VAL A 110 -7.04 5.66 -16.03
CA VAL A 110 -7.52 6.98 -15.62
C VAL A 110 -8.43 6.81 -14.41
N ILE A 111 -7.97 7.31 -13.27
CA ILE A 111 -8.76 7.37 -12.02
C ILE A 111 -8.94 8.84 -11.68
N ALA A 112 -10.18 9.26 -11.44
CA ALA A 112 -10.54 10.65 -11.11
C ALA A 112 -9.93 11.69 -12.08
N GLY A 113 -9.89 11.38 -13.38
CA GLY A 113 -9.37 12.26 -14.43
C GLY A 113 -7.85 12.33 -14.55
N SER A 114 -7.11 11.44 -13.89
CA SER A 114 -5.64 11.46 -13.90
C SER A 114 -5.02 10.07 -14.09
N THR A 115 -3.89 10.02 -14.79
CA THR A 115 -3.18 8.76 -15.04
C THR A 115 -2.62 8.19 -13.74
N THR A 116 -2.97 6.93 -13.51
CA THR A 116 -2.42 6.02 -12.50
C THR A 116 -1.97 4.76 -13.24
N PHE A 117 -1.05 3.98 -12.68
CA PHE A 117 -0.60 2.72 -13.27
C PHE A 117 -1.13 1.56 -12.42
N GLY A 118 -1.78 0.57 -13.01
CA GLY A 118 -2.39 -0.52 -12.25
C GLY A 118 -2.38 -1.87 -12.93
N HIS A 119 -2.67 -2.89 -12.11
CA HIS A 119 -2.98 -4.25 -12.55
C HIS A 119 -3.62 -5.02 -11.39
N TYR A 120 -4.45 -6.02 -11.70
CA TYR A 120 -4.92 -6.99 -10.71
C TYR A 120 -3.89 -8.09 -10.40
N PHE A 121 -3.83 -8.49 -9.13
CA PHE A 121 -2.99 -9.56 -8.61
C PHE A 121 -3.77 -10.50 -7.68
N SER A 122 -3.64 -11.80 -7.90
CA SER A 122 -4.13 -12.83 -6.98
C SER A 122 -3.19 -12.96 -5.78
N MET A 123 -3.45 -12.18 -4.74
CA MET A 123 -2.70 -12.20 -3.47
C MET A 123 -3.58 -12.87 -2.41
N LEU A 124 -3.38 -14.18 -2.22
CA LEU A 124 -4.20 -15.01 -1.34
C LEU A 124 -3.77 -14.93 0.13
N GLY A 125 -4.71 -14.58 1.00
CA GLY A 125 -4.50 -14.51 2.44
C GLY A 125 -4.05 -13.13 2.94
N PRO A 126 -3.65 -13.03 4.22
CA PRO A 126 -3.39 -11.75 4.86
C PRO A 126 -2.01 -11.15 4.53
N GLY A 127 -1.10 -11.90 3.93
CA GLY A 127 0.30 -11.50 3.76
C GLY A 127 1.19 -12.00 4.91
N PRO A 128 2.31 -11.32 5.22
CA PRO A 128 2.76 -10.05 4.65
C PRO A 128 3.25 -10.17 3.20
N TYR A 129 3.04 -9.13 2.42
CA TYR A 129 3.56 -8.99 1.07
C TYR A 129 4.58 -7.86 0.99
N ARG A 130 5.56 -8.06 0.11
CA ARG A 130 6.51 -7.04 -0.32
C ARG A 130 6.22 -6.72 -1.78
N VAL A 131 5.97 -5.44 -2.05
CA VAL A 131 5.75 -4.93 -3.41
C VAL A 131 6.97 -4.12 -3.82
N ALA A 132 7.79 -4.69 -4.70
CA ALA A 132 8.88 -3.96 -5.35
C ALA A 132 8.39 -3.33 -6.64
N LEU A 133 8.63 -2.03 -6.79
CA LEU A 133 8.37 -1.29 -8.01
C LEU A 133 9.70 -0.97 -8.70
N ARG A 134 9.71 -1.17 -10.01
CA ARG A 134 10.74 -0.65 -10.92
C ARG A 134 10.08 0.34 -11.86
N VAL A 135 10.50 1.59 -11.81
CA VAL A 135 9.90 2.70 -12.54
C VAL A 135 10.93 3.32 -13.48
N ARG A 136 10.55 3.45 -14.76
CA ARG A 136 11.27 4.25 -15.76
C ARG A 136 10.47 5.50 -16.05
N ALA A 137 10.94 6.62 -15.53
CA ALA A 137 10.32 7.93 -15.69
C ALA A 137 11.17 8.82 -16.62
N PRO A 138 10.54 9.65 -17.47
CA PRO A 138 11.24 10.64 -18.29
C PRO A 138 12.11 11.58 -17.44
N GLY A 139 13.30 11.88 -17.93
CA GLY A 139 14.24 12.78 -17.24
C GLY A 139 15.03 12.12 -16.10
N VAL A 140 14.77 10.85 -15.77
CA VAL A 140 15.58 10.08 -14.84
C VAL A 140 16.42 9.07 -15.63
N GLY A 141 17.75 9.19 -15.53
CA GLY A 141 18.70 8.41 -16.33
C GLY A 141 18.86 6.95 -15.90
N HIS A 142 18.10 6.48 -14.92
CA HIS A 142 18.18 5.13 -14.36
C HIS A 142 16.82 4.64 -13.86
N ASP A 143 16.71 3.32 -13.71
CA ASP A 143 15.53 2.69 -13.11
C ASP A 143 15.38 3.13 -11.64
N ILE A 144 14.22 3.68 -11.30
CA ILE A 144 13.85 4.02 -9.92
C ILE A 144 13.31 2.76 -9.25
N GLN A 145 13.82 2.44 -8.05
CA GLN A 145 13.35 1.30 -7.26
C GLN A 145 12.70 1.76 -5.97
N ALA A 146 11.50 1.25 -5.68
CA ALA A 146 10.78 1.49 -4.44
C ALA A 146 10.21 0.19 -3.89
N VAL A 147 10.07 0.08 -2.58
CA VAL A 147 9.64 -1.16 -1.92
C VAL A 147 8.63 -0.86 -0.83
N PHE A 148 7.43 -1.38 -0.99
CA PHE A 148 6.33 -1.22 -0.05
C PHE A 148 6.03 -2.53 0.67
N ALA A 149 5.65 -2.43 1.94
CA ALA A 149 5.07 -3.54 2.70
C ALA A 149 3.55 -3.40 2.69
N TRP A 150 2.85 -4.52 2.49
CA TRP A 150 1.39 -4.55 2.55
C TRP A 150 0.91 -5.84 3.20
N ALA A 151 -0.11 -5.73 4.04
CA ALA A 151 -0.85 -6.85 4.60
C ALA A 151 -2.33 -6.49 4.58
N ARG A 152 -3.18 -7.50 4.39
CA ARG A 152 -4.61 -7.33 4.53
C ARG A 152 -4.93 -7.16 6.02
N SER A 153 -5.61 -6.08 6.35
CA SER A 153 -6.20 -5.79 7.66
C SER A 153 -7.38 -6.72 7.95
#